data_AF-A0A7S1DAS3-F1
#
_entry.id   AF-A0A7S1DAS3-F1
#
_cell.length_a   1.000
_cell.length_b   1.000
_cell.length_c   1.000
_cell.angle_alpha   90.00
_cell.angle_beta   90.00
_cell.angle_gamma   90.00
#
_symmetry.space_group_name_H-M   'P 1'
#
loop_
_entity.id
_entity.type
_entity.pdbx_description
1 polymer ?
#
loop_
_entity_poly.entity_id
_entity_poly.type
_entity_poly.pdbx_seq_one_letter_code
_entity_poly.pdbx_strand_id
1 'polypeptide(L)'
;MPSINATTEQVLVQELSGAGMAGTINGTGVVNCPDGFSTGYTDIVLLNLDISREFARISAGGPPEPEYVYTICPKTVLNTAIEPLVPLLSNTTFRCGNSTGDIGCIFAGGEAQVMFKDSAVAGYDYETIIFQRITFTSFSEVSIAAFASNQTTARFEGCHWRGFSSQFVVNQTHLQSLGIDRSMTVEIFDSIISVSVE
;
A
#
# COMPACT_ATOMS: atom_id res chain seq x y z
N MET A 1 -7.69 47.35 -29.84
CA MET A 1 -7.98 46.03 -29.22
C MET A 1 -6.70 45.57 -28.54
N PRO A 2 -6.75 45.17 -27.27
CA PRO A 2 -5.55 45.05 -26.42
C PRO A 2 -4.82 43.73 -26.67
N SER A 3 -3.48 43.82 -26.78
CA SER A 3 -2.58 42.68 -26.79
C SER A 3 -2.48 42.07 -25.40
N ILE A 4 -2.67 40.75 -25.31
CA ILE A 4 -2.51 40.00 -24.08
C ILE A 4 -1.06 39.49 -24.04
N ASN A 5 -0.30 39.99 -23.07
CA ASN A 5 1.04 39.51 -22.72
C ASN A 5 0.94 38.08 -22.18
N ALA A 6 1.66 37.15 -22.80
CA ALA A 6 1.94 35.85 -22.23
C ALA A 6 3.21 35.95 -21.37
N THR A 7 3.02 36.02 -20.05
CA THR A 7 4.10 35.89 -19.06
C THR A 7 4.11 34.50 -18.46
N THR A 8 5.21 33.80 -18.72
CA THR A 8 5.99 33.00 -17.76
C THR A 8 5.27 31.92 -16.96
N GLU A 9 5.40 30.67 -17.42
CA GLU A 9 5.43 29.50 -16.54
C GLU A 9 6.58 28.59 -17.00
N GLN A 10 7.80 28.91 -16.55
CA GLN A 10 8.92 27.98 -16.63
C GLN A 10 8.69 26.90 -15.56
N VAL A 11 8.07 25.80 -15.98
CA VAL A 11 8.05 24.57 -15.19
C VAL A 11 9.48 24.03 -15.18
N LEU A 12 10.08 24.06 -13.99
CA LEU A 12 11.33 23.40 -13.67
C LEU A 12 11.13 21.89 -13.81
N VAL A 13 11.37 21.33 -15.00
CA VAL A 13 11.54 19.90 -15.19
C VAL A 13 12.94 19.57 -14.70
N GLN A 14 13.04 19.22 -13.42
CA GLN A 14 14.29 18.68 -12.88
C GLN A 14 14.40 17.23 -13.36
N GLU A 15 15.36 16.99 -14.26
CA GLU A 15 15.74 15.68 -14.74
C GLU A 15 16.22 14.80 -13.57
N LEU A 16 15.49 13.73 -13.27
CA LEU A 16 16.03 12.59 -12.53
C LEU A 16 16.24 11.46 -13.52
N SER A 17 17.39 11.48 -14.17
CA SER A 17 17.97 10.27 -14.77
C SER A 17 18.75 9.54 -13.67
N GLY A 18 18.33 8.32 -13.35
CA GLY A 18 18.97 7.50 -12.34
C GLY A 18 18.54 6.05 -12.48
N ALA A 19 19.50 5.17 -12.73
CA ALA A 19 19.30 3.77 -13.04
C ALA A 19 18.74 2.94 -11.87
N GLY A 20 17.75 2.08 -12.14
CA GLY A 20 17.61 0.71 -11.64
C GLY A 20 17.89 0.40 -10.16
N MET A 21 17.64 1.34 -9.25
CA MET A 21 17.60 1.09 -7.80
C MET A 21 16.19 1.41 -7.33
N ALA A 22 15.63 0.56 -6.46
CA ALA A 22 14.32 0.77 -5.85
C ALA A 22 14.12 2.25 -5.49
N GLY A 23 13.12 2.88 -6.10
CA GLY A 23 12.87 4.31 -5.94
C GLY A 23 12.54 4.57 -4.47
N THR A 24 13.43 5.23 -3.73
CA THR A 24 13.06 5.80 -2.45
C THR A 24 12.16 6.99 -2.77
N ILE A 25 10.86 6.82 -2.60
CA ILE A 25 9.90 7.91 -2.81
C ILE A 25 10.22 8.99 -1.78
N ASN A 26 10.62 10.17 -2.25
CA ASN A 26 10.68 11.40 -1.43
C ASN A 26 9.25 11.86 -1.15
N GLY A 27 8.51 11.02 -0.44
CA GLY A 27 7.14 11.23 -0.06
C GLY A 27 7.05 12.40 0.92
N THR A 28 6.06 13.27 0.74
CA THR A 28 5.86 14.38 1.69
C THR A 28 5.47 13.89 3.09
N GLY A 29 5.07 12.61 3.20
CA GLY A 29 4.68 11.97 4.45
C GLY A 29 5.80 11.26 5.22
N VAL A 30 7.01 11.22 4.66
CA VAL A 30 8.11 10.44 5.24
C VAL A 30 8.78 11.23 6.37
N VAL A 31 8.93 10.59 7.54
CA VAL A 31 9.61 11.15 8.71
C VAL A 31 10.79 10.28 9.12
N ASN A 32 11.71 10.83 9.91
CA ASN A 32 12.69 10.01 10.63
C ASN A 32 11.96 9.13 11.64
N CYS A 33 12.18 7.83 11.56
CA CYS A 33 11.55 6.90 12.48
C CYS A 33 12.15 7.00 13.88
N PRO A 34 11.38 6.62 14.93
CA PRO A 34 11.87 6.66 16.31
C PRO A 34 13.07 5.73 16.59
N ASP A 35 13.35 4.80 15.67
CA ASP A 35 14.54 3.94 15.74
C ASP A 35 15.84 4.72 15.47
N GLY A 36 15.77 5.88 14.82
CA GLY A 36 16.93 6.68 14.42
C GLY A 36 17.72 6.09 13.25
N PHE A 37 17.26 5.00 12.65
CA PHE A 37 17.96 4.27 11.58
C PHE A 37 17.19 4.24 10.26
N SER A 38 15.88 4.47 10.30
CA SER A 38 15.03 4.43 9.11
C SER A 38 14.23 5.73 8.92
N THR A 39 13.79 5.94 7.69
CA THR A 39 12.76 6.91 7.34
C THR A 39 11.52 6.16 6.90
N GLY A 40 10.34 6.66 7.25
CA GLY A 40 9.10 5.96 6.95
C GLY A 40 7.84 6.73 7.31
N TYR A 41 6.72 6.04 7.21
CA TYR A 41 5.39 6.57 7.44
C TYR A 41 4.93 6.32 8.87
N THR A 42 4.34 7.36 9.46
CA THR A 42 3.65 7.29 10.77
C THR A 42 2.14 7.53 10.66
N ASP A 43 1.65 7.83 9.45
CA ASP A 43 0.27 8.22 9.17
C ASP A 43 -0.23 7.52 7.89
N ILE A 44 -1.42 6.90 7.97
CA ILE A 44 -2.02 6.18 6.84
C ILE A 44 -2.49 7.12 5.72
N VAL A 45 -2.95 8.32 6.08
CA VAL A 45 -3.44 9.33 5.14
C VAL A 45 -2.29 9.80 4.26
N LEU A 46 -1.12 10.07 4.86
CA LEU A 46 0.06 10.50 4.12
C LEU A 46 0.65 9.38 3.27
N LEU A 47 0.60 8.13 3.74
CA LEU A 47 0.99 6.96 2.96
C LEU A 47 0.10 6.80 1.71
N ASN A 48 -1.23 6.79 1.88
CA ASN A 48 -2.19 6.72 0.77
C ASN A 48 -2.04 7.90 -0.19
N LEU A 49 -1.77 9.11 0.32
CA LEU A 49 -1.55 10.29 -0.50
C LEU A 49 -0.35 10.12 -1.42
N ASP A 50 0.79 9.65 -0.91
CA ASP A 50 1.99 9.44 -1.72
C ASP A 50 1.80 8.30 -2.75
N ILE A 51 1.12 7.22 -2.37
CA ILE A 51 0.69 6.16 -3.32
C ILE A 51 -0.17 6.75 -4.44
N SER A 52 -1.18 7.56 -4.10
CA SER A 52 -2.10 8.15 -5.07
C SER A 52 -1.44 9.14 -6.02
N ARG A 53 -0.45 9.91 -5.54
CA ARG A 53 0.32 10.84 -6.36
C ARG A 53 1.18 10.12 -7.38
N GLU A 54 1.82 9.05 -6.94
CA GLU A 54 2.63 8.24 -7.84
C GLU A 54 1.76 7.53 -8.88
N PHE A 55 0.62 7.00 -8.45
CA PHE A 55 -0.38 6.44 -9.36
C PHE A 55 -0.89 7.49 -10.37
N ALA A 56 -1.11 8.74 -9.94
CA ALA A 56 -1.51 9.83 -10.82
C ALA A 56 -0.41 10.20 -11.84
N ARG A 57 0.88 10.18 -11.44
CA ARG A 57 2.02 10.37 -12.35
C ARG A 57 2.06 9.30 -13.43
N ILE A 58 1.89 8.03 -13.05
CA ILE A 58 1.83 6.90 -13.99
C ILE A 58 0.62 7.05 -14.93
N SER A 59 -0.54 7.41 -14.37
CA SER A 59 -1.77 7.66 -15.14
C SER A 59 -1.59 8.80 -16.17
N ALA A 60 -0.72 9.77 -15.90
CA ALA A 60 -0.37 10.86 -16.81
C ALA A 60 0.67 10.47 -17.89
N GLY A 61 1.04 9.19 -17.98
CA GLY A 61 2.00 8.67 -18.95
C GLY A 61 3.44 8.60 -18.44
N GLY A 62 3.67 8.85 -17.15
CA GLY A 62 4.97 8.60 -16.52
C GLY A 62 5.27 7.09 -16.50
N PRO A 63 6.53 6.67 -16.71
CA PRO A 63 6.88 5.25 -16.59
C PRO A 63 6.80 4.83 -15.12
N PRO A 64 6.25 3.65 -14.78
CA PRO A 64 6.30 3.14 -13.42
C PRO A 64 7.74 2.79 -13.02
N GLU A 65 8.05 2.94 -11.73
CA GLU A 65 9.29 2.40 -11.17
C GLU A 65 9.26 0.86 -11.17
N PRO A 66 10.44 0.20 -11.23
CA PRO A 66 10.51 -1.26 -11.15
C PRO A 66 10.01 -1.83 -9.82
N GLU A 67 10.17 -1.07 -8.73
CA GLU A 67 9.80 -1.46 -7.37
C GLU A 67 9.44 -0.22 -6.55
N TYR A 68 8.42 -0.35 -5.69
CA TYR A 68 8.07 0.64 -4.67
C TYR A 68 8.22 0.06 -3.27
N VAL A 69 8.91 0.76 -2.39
CA VAL A 69 9.09 0.32 -0.99
C VAL A 69 8.56 1.40 -0.04
N TYR A 70 7.46 1.07 0.65
CA TYR A 70 6.87 1.90 1.69
C TYR A 70 7.25 1.35 3.06
N THR A 71 8.13 2.07 3.75
CA THR A 71 8.56 1.72 5.11
C THR A 71 7.62 2.36 6.13
N ILE A 72 7.00 1.57 6.99
CA ILE A 72 6.22 2.05 8.13
C ILE A 72 7.15 2.10 9.33
N CYS A 73 7.14 3.22 10.06
CA CYS A 73 8.05 3.37 11.20
C CYS A 73 7.74 2.35 12.31
N PRO A 74 8.76 1.73 12.92
CA PRO A 74 8.55 0.81 14.04
C PRO A 74 7.76 1.45 15.18
N LYS A 75 6.99 0.63 15.92
CA LYS A 75 6.14 1.05 17.05
C LYS A 75 5.06 2.08 16.68
N THR A 76 4.66 2.11 15.42
CA THR A 76 3.60 2.99 14.91
C THR A 76 2.28 2.23 14.82
N VAL A 77 1.19 2.89 15.20
CA VAL A 77 -0.17 2.43 14.92
C VAL A 77 -0.76 3.28 13.79
N LEU A 78 -0.95 2.69 12.62
CA LEU A 78 -1.73 3.27 11.54
C LEU A 78 -3.21 2.97 11.78
N ASN A 79 -4.00 4.02 11.96
CA ASN A 79 -5.43 3.91 12.25
C ASN A 79 -6.23 3.71 10.96
N THR A 80 -6.48 2.45 10.60
CA THR A 80 -7.24 2.08 9.40
C THR A 80 -8.75 2.30 9.53
N ALA A 81 -9.24 2.74 10.70
CA ALA A 81 -10.61 3.23 10.84
C ALA A 81 -10.81 4.62 10.22
N ILE A 82 -9.74 5.40 10.02
CA ILE A 82 -9.80 6.67 9.29
C ILE A 82 -9.97 6.39 7.80
N GLU A 83 -9.08 5.57 7.26
CA GLU A 83 -9.17 5.05 5.91
C GLU A 83 -8.37 3.75 5.78
N PRO A 84 -8.83 2.79 4.95
CA PRO A 84 -8.06 1.60 4.65
C PRO A 84 -6.83 1.96 3.79
N LEU A 85 -5.78 1.16 3.87
CA LEU A 85 -4.71 1.21 2.89
C LEU A 85 -5.27 0.79 1.52
N VAL A 86 -4.98 1.57 0.47
CA VAL A 86 -5.36 1.25 -0.90
C VAL A 86 -4.11 1.09 -1.76
N PRO A 87 -3.57 -0.13 -1.92
CA PRO A 87 -2.45 -0.37 -2.81
C PRO A 87 -2.86 -0.11 -4.27
N LEU A 88 -2.23 0.86 -4.91
CA LEU A 88 -2.52 1.25 -6.31
C LEU A 88 -1.33 1.03 -7.25
N LEU A 89 -0.21 0.50 -6.75
CA LEU A 89 1.04 0.36 -7.47
C LEU A 89 1.46 -1.11 -7.54
N SER A 90 1.90 -1.54 -8.73
CA SER A 90 2.50 -2.86 -8.95
C SER A 90 3.89 -2.96 -8.32
N ASN A 91 4.31 -4.15 -7.92
CA ASN A 91 5.62 -4.44 -7.32
C ASN A 91 5.90 -3.57 -6.08
N THR A 92 4.91 -3.52 -5.19
CA THR A 92 4.95 -2.70 -3.98
C THR A 92 5.21 -3.54 -2.74
N THR A 93 6.15 -3.10 -1.90
CA THR A 93 6.43 -3.68 -0.59
C THR A 93 6.09 -2.69 0.53
N PHE A 94 5.17 -3.07 1.41
CA PHE A 94 4.90 -2.42 2.69
C PHE A 94 5.64 -3.17 3.80
N ARG A 95 6.56 -2.51 4.50
CA ARG A 95 7.39 -3.18 5.51
C ARG A 95 7.49 -2.40 6.82
N CYS A 96 7.58 -3.12 7.94
CA CYS A 96 7.87 -2.51 9.23
C CYS A 96 9.37 -2.25 9.42
N GLY A 97 9.77 -0.99 9.55
CA GLY A 97 11.16 -0.57 9.73
C GLY A 97 12.10 -1.07 8.63
N ASN A 98 13.40 -1.01 8.90
CA ASN A 98 14.45 -1.41 7.97
C ASN A 98 15.37 -2.52 8.54
N SER A 99 15.18 -2.93 9.79
CA SER A 99 16.00 -3.96 10.43
C SER A 99 15.25 -5.29 10.57
N THR A 100 15.98 -6.40 10.52
CA THR A 100 15.46 -7.75 10.75
C THR A 100 15.15 -7.92 12.24
N GLY A 101 13.94 -7.59 12.65
CA GLY A 101 13.52 -7.63 14.05
C GLY A 101 12.57 -6.51 14.45
N ASP A 102 12.43 -5.50 13.59
CA ASP A 102 11.38 -4.49 13.77
C ASP A 102 10.01 -5.16 13.71
N ILE A 103 9.36 -5.23 14.87
CA ILE A 103 7.99 -5.67 15.09
C ILE A 103 7.28 -4.50 15.77
N GLY A 104 5.99 -4.32 15.46
CA GLY A 104 5.15 -3.32 16.11
C GLY A 104 4.67 -2.20 15.22
N CYS A 105 4.78 -2.34 13.89
CA CYS A 105 3.93 -1.60 12.97
C CYS A 105 2.56 -2.26 12.96
N ILE A 106 1.55 -1.50 13.38
CA ILE A 106 0.20 -2.00 13.61
C ILE A 106 -0.76 -1.28 12.69
N PHE A 107 -1.57 -2.03 11.96
CA PHE A 107 -2.79 -1.53 11.32
C PHE A 107 -3.93 -1.86 12.27
N ALA A 108 -4.64 -0.84 12.75
CA ALA A 108 -5.66 -0.99 13.78
C ALA A 108 -7.00 -0.35 13.36
N GLY A 109 -8.10 -1.07 13.59
CA GLY A 109 -9.45 -0.55 13.38
C GLY A 109 -9.97 -0.71 11.96
N GLY A 110 -11.18 -0.20 11.73
CA GLY A 110 -11.83 -0.15 10.42
C GLY A 110 -12.64 -1.39 10.07
N GLU A 111 -13.55 -1.22 9.12
CA GLU A 111 -14.30 -2.33 8.52
C GLU A 111 -13.38 -3.19 7.66
N ALA A 112 -12.53 -2.56 6.84
CA ALA A 112 -11.43 -3.16 6.11
C ALA A 112 -10.11 -2.42 6.44
N GLN A 113 -8.98 -3.12 6.40
CA GLN A 113 -7.66 -2.51 6.67
C GLN A 113 -6.82 -2.34 5.40
N VAL A 114 -6.92 -3.29 4.48
CA VAL A 114 -6.33 -3.22 3.15
C VAL A 114 -7.41 -3.51 2.13
N MET A 115 -7.55 -2.63 1.14
CA MET A 115 -8.50 -2.77 0.04
C MET A 115 -7.78 -2.84 -1.30
N PHE A 116 -7.74 -4.04 -1.87
CA PHE A 116 -7.26 -4.23 -3.24
C PHE A 116 -8.39 -3.98 -4.24
N LYS A 117 -8.06 -3.24 -5.29
CA LYS A 117 -8.95 -2.92 -6.41
C LYS A 117 -8.19 -3.18 -7.70
N ASP A 118 -8.90 -3.30 -8.82
CA ASP A 118 -8.24 -3.33 -10.13
C ASP A 118 -7.62 -1.98 -10.47
N SER A 119 -6.54 -2.03 -11.26
CA SER A 119 -5.93 -0.84 -11.83
C SER A 119 -6.89 -0.14 -12.78
N ALA A 120 -7.01 1.17 -12.62
CA ALA A 120 -7.75 2.01 -13.57
C ALA A 120 -6.91 2.42 -14.79
N VAL A 121 -5.61 2.08 -14.82
CA VAL A 121 -4.68 2.50 -15.87
C VAL A 121 -4.51 1.38 -16.89
N ALA A 122 -4.87 1.65 -18.14
CA ALA A 122 -4.76 0.69 -19.23
C ALA A 122 -3.29 0.26 -19.45
N GLY A 123 -3.05 -1.06 -19.46
CA GLY A 123 -1.71 -1.62 -19.65
C GLY A 123 -0.81 -1.57 -18.41
N TYR A 124 -1.35 -1.17 -17.25
CA TYR A 124 -0.65 -1.23 -15.97
C TYR A 124 -1.37 -2.21 -15.04
N ASP A 125 -1.08 -3.49 -15.21
CA ASP A 125 -1.60 -4.57 -14.36
C ASP A 125 -0.81 -4.62 -13.04
N TYR A 126 -1.52 -4.87 -11.94
CA TYR A 126 -0.88 -5.08 -10.64
C TYR A 126 -0.36 -6.50 -10.57
N GLU A 127 0.95 -6.67 -10.39
CA GLU A 127 1.62 -7.98 -10.36
C GLU A 127 1.74 -8.48 -8.91
N THR A 128 2.56 -7.82 -8.10
CA THR A 128 2.86 -8.28 -6.73
C THR A 128 2.79 -7.16 -5.71
N ILE A 129 2.14 -7.42 -4.58
CA ILE A 129 2.10 -6.53 -3.42
C ILE A 129 2.48 -7.33 -2.17
N ILE A 130 3.49 -6.87 -1.44
CA ILE A 130 4.05 -7.60 -0.30
C ILE A 130 3.84 -6.81 0.98
N PHE A 131 3.37 -7.47 2.02
CA PHE A 131 3.27 -6.95 3.39
C PHE A 131 4.23 -7.72 4.27
N GLN A 132 5.17 -7.01 4.91
CA GLN A 132 6.21 -7.62 5.73
C GLN A 132 6.12 -7.13 7.17
N ARG A 133 5.93 -8.08 8.09
CA ARG A 133 6.00 -7.87 9.55
C ARG A 133 5.02 -6.82 10.07
N ILE A 134 3.83 -6.78 9.48
CA ILE A 134 2.73 -5.91 9.91
C ILE A 134 1.79 -6.69 10.83
N THR A 135 1.36 -6.05 11.92
CA THR A 135 0.28 -6.57 12.76
C THR A 135 -1.04 -5.93 12.36
N PHE A 136 -2.04 -6.75 12.09
CA PHE A 136 -3.42 -6.38 11.80
C PHE A 136 -4.28 -6.68 13.02
N THR A 137 -5.00 -5.69 13.53
CA THR A 137 -5.81 -5.84 14.75
C THR A 137 -7.08 -5.02 14.72
N SER A 138 -8.06 -5.44 15.52
CA SER A 138 -9.23 -4.64 15.89
C SER A 138 -10.09 -4.18 14.72
N PHE A 139 -10.12 -4.94 13.62
CA PHE A 139 -11.03 -4.72 12.50
C PHE A 139 -12.39 -5.40 12.75
N SER A 140 -13.46 -4.82 12.20
CA SER A 140 -14.84 -5.26 12.46
C SER A 140 -15.43 -6.17 11.38
N GLU A 141 -14.97 -6.10 10.12
CA GLU A 141 -15.47 -6.97 9.04
C GLU A 141 -14.39 -7.83 8.41
N VAL A 142 -13.29 -7.25 7.95
CA VAL A 142 -12.21 -7.98 7.29
C VAL A 142 -10.89 -7.27 7.46
N SER A 143 -9.77 -7.98 7.50
CA SER A 143 -8.47 -7.30 7.42
C SER A 143 -8.16 -6.95 5.97
N ILE A 144 -8.28 -7.94 5.09
CA ILE A 144 -7.92 -7.85 3.68
C ILE A 144 -9.16 -8.02 2.78
N ALA A 145 -9.60 -6.95 2.13
CA ALA A 145 -10.62 -6.96 1.09
C ALA A 145 -9.96 -7.08 -0.29
N ALA A 146 -9.96 -8.28 -0.85
CA ALA A 146 -9.28 -8.63 -2.09
C ALA A 146 -10.26 -8.69 -3.27
N PHE A 147 -10.58 -7.52 -3.84
CA PHE A 147 -11.54 -7.38 -4.94
C PHE A 147 -10.90 -7.18 -6.31
N ALA A 148 -9.57 -7.30 -6.41
CA ALA A 148 -8.84 -7.22 -7.67
C ALA A 148 -8.93 -8.52 -8.49
N SER A 149 -8.60 -8.42 -9.77
CA SER A 149 -8.52 -9.53 -10.73
C SER A 149 -7.30 -10.44 -10.48
N ASN A 150 -7.26 -11.60 -11.16
CA ASN A 150 -6.28 -12.66 -10.93
C ASN A 150 -4.82 -12.36 -11.28
N GLN A 151 -4.54 -11.20 -11.87
CA GLN A 151 -3.17 -10.82 -12.19
C GLN A 151 -2.42 -10.35 -10.94
N THR A 152 -3.16 -9.93 -9.90
CA THR A 152 -2.59 -9.43 -8.66
C THR A 152 -2.34 -10.56 -7.67
N THR A 153 -1.13 -10.57 -7.11
CA THR A 153 -0.76 -11.40 -5.96
C THR A 153 -0.47 -10.51 -4.77
N ALA A 154 -1.17 -10.70 -3.65
CA ALA A 154 -0.76 -10.15 -2.36
C ALA A 154 -0.08 -11.21 -1.51
N ARG A 155 1.12 -10.91 -1.02
CA ARG A 155 1.91 -11.78 -0.15
C ARG A 155 2.03 -11.15 1.22
N PHE A 156 1.75 -11.91 2.26
CA PHE A 156 1.88 -11.48 3.65
C PHE A 156 2.96 -12.32 4.33
N GLU A 157 4.09 -11.70 4.66
CA GLU A 157 5.29 -12.37 5.17
C GLU A 157 5.56 -11.92 6.61
N GLY A 158 5.53 -12.87 7.55
CA GLY A 158 5.74 -12.56 8.98
C GLY A 158 4.66 -11.66 9.58
N CYS A 159 3.44 -11.66 9.02
CA CYS A 159 2.32 -10.83 9.46
C CYS A 159 1.57 -11.47 10.62
N HIS A 160 0.92 -10.64 11.44
CA HIS A 160 0.19 -11.09 12.62
C HIS A 160 -1.24 -10.56 12.61
N TRP A 161 -2.25 -11.43 12.65
CA TRP A 161 -3.64 -11.05 12.86
C TRP A 161 -4.05 -11.43 14.28
N ARG A 162 -4.54 -10.46 15.05
CA ARG A 162 -4.98 -10.68 16.43
C ARG A 162 -6.05 -9.70 16.85
N GLY A 163 -6.79 -10.00 17.92
CA GLY A 163 -7.71 -9.02 18.54
C GLY A 163 -8.80 -8.51 17.58
N PHE A 164 -9.37 -9.40 16.78
CA PHE A 164 -10.47 -9.11 15.85
C PHE A 164 -11.67 -10.02 16.15
N SER A 165 -12.88 -9.56 15.83
CA SER A 165 -14.14 -10.28 16.03
C SER A 165 -14.76 -10.82 14.74
N SER A 166 -14.16 -10.51 13.59
CA SER A 166 -14.62 -11.00 12.29
C SER A 166 -14.47 -12.52 12.14
N GLN A 167 -15.37 -13.11 11.34
CA GLN A 167 -15.31 -14.50 10.92
C GLN A 167 -14.17 -14.80 9.93
N PHE A 168 -13.66 -13.79 9.22
CA PHE A 168 -12.63 -13.97 8.19
C PHE A 168 -11.60 -12.84 8.19
N VAL A 169 -10.33 -13.22 8.03
CA VAL A 169 -9.21 -12.28 7.88
C VAL A 169 -9.14 -11.72 6.47
N VAL A 170 -9.43 -12.57 5.48
CA VAL A 170 -9.38 -12.25 4.06
C VAL A 170 -10.76 -12.51 3.46
N ASN A 171 -11.28 -11.55 2.71
CA ASN A 171 -12.48 -11.70 1.89
C ASN A 171 -12.09 -11.49 0.43
N GLN A 172 -12.15 -12.56 -0.36
CA GLN A 172 -11.90 -12.55 -1.80
C GLN A 172 -13.24 -12.66 -2.52
N THR A 173 -13.58 -11.66 -3.32
CA THR A 173 -14.79 -11.71 -4.14
C THR A 173 -14.43 -12.28 -5.51
N HIS A 174 -15.07 -13.39 -5.86
CA HIS A 174 -14.98 -13.95 -7.21
C HIS A 174 -16.07 -13.33 -8.08
N LEU A 175 -15.70 -12.55 -9.09
CA LEU A 175 -16.64 -11.84 -9.98
C LEU A 175 -17.25 -12.77 -11.04
N GLN A 176 -17.81 -13.91 -10.61
CA GLN A 176 -18.47 -14.87 -11.52
C GLN A 176 -19.63 -14.26 -12.29
N SER A 177 -20.31 -13.26 -11.72
CA SER A 177 -21.46 -12.60 -12.34
C SER A 177 -21.14 -11.87 -13.65
N LEU A 178 -19.85 -11.64 -13.95
CA LEU A 178 -19.38 -11.04 -15.19
C LEU A 178 -18.76 -12.06 -16.17
N GLY A 179 -18.82 -13.36 -15.86
CA GLY A 179 -18.16 -14.41 -16.65
C GLY A 179 -16.64 -14.36 -16.60
N ILE A 180 -16.08 -13.64 -15.63
CA ILE A 180 -14.64 -13.51 -15.41
C ILE A 180 -14.25 -14.50 -14.31
N ASP A 181 -13.67 -15.64 -14.71
CA ASP A 181 -13.18 -16.67 -13.78
C ASP A 181 -11.77 -16.34 -13.28
N ARG A 182 -11.63 -15.17 -12.63
CA ARG A 182 -10.33 -14.63 -12.23
C ARG A 182 -10.46 -13.95 -10.88
N SER A 183 -9.83 -14.54 -9.86
CA SER A 183 -9.67 -13.94 -8.53
C SER A 183 -8.20 -13.64 -8.26
N MET A 184 -7.93 -12.49 -7.64
CA MET A 184 -6.64 -12.18 -7.03
C MET A 184 -6.11 -13.33 -6.15
N THR A 185 -4.81 -13.56 -6.17
CA THR A 185 -4.13 -14.52 -5.30
C THR A 185 -3.72 -13.84 -3.98
N VAL A 186 -4.01 -14.49 -2.85
CA VAL A 186 -3.54 -14.04 -1.53
C VAL A 186 -2.72 -15.16 -0.91
N GLU A 187 -1.47 -14.87 -0.58
CA GLU A 187 -0.51 -15.81 -0.01
C GLU A 187 -0.08 -15.35 1.39
N ILE A 188 -0.05 -16.27 2.35
CA ILE A 188 0.31 -15.99 3.74
C ILE A 188 1.48 -16.89 4.14
N PHE A 189 2.63 -16.29 4.47
CA PHE A 189 3.89 -16.97 4.80
C PHE A 189 4.36 -16.58 6.20
N ASP A 190 4.83 -17.57 6.96
CA ASP A 190 5.43 -17.39 8.30
C ASP A 190 4.62 -16.45 9.21
N SER A 191 3.30 -16.47 9.07
CA SER A 191 2.40 -15.51 9.69
C SER A 191 1.51 -16.20 10.73
N ILE A 192 1.01 -15.42 11.68
CA ILE A 192 0.21 -15.90 12.79
C ILE A 192 -1.20 -15.31 12.72
N ILE A 193 -2.22 -16.16 12.80
CA ILE A 193 -3.63 -15.74 12.95
C ILE A 193 -4.10 -16.23 14.32
N SER A 194 -4.41 -15.29 15.21
CA SER A 194 -4.87 -15.55 16.57
C SER A 194 -6.26 -14.95 16.78
N VAL A 195 -7.28 -15.80 16.85
CA VAL A 195 -8.65 -15.38 17.16
C VAL A 195 -8.75 -15.17 18.67
N SER A 196 -9.15 -13.98 19.09
CA SER A 196 -9.48 -13.73 20.50
C SER A 196 -10.86 -14.32 20.78
N VAL A 197 -10.92 -15.34 21.63
CA VAL A 197 -12.20 -15.80 22.21
C VAL A 197 -12.40 -14.95 23.46
N GLU A 198 -13.22 -13.89 23.33
CA GLU A 198 -13.72 -13.14 24.50
C GLU A 198 -14.88 -13.90 25.17
#